data_AF-A0A2D5ZLL9-F1
#
_entry.id   AF-A0A2D5ZLL9-F1
#
_cell.length_a   1.000
_cell.length_b   1.000
_cell.length_c   1.000
_cell.angle_alpha   90.00
_cell.angle_beta   90.00
_cell.angle_gamma   90.00
#
_symmetry.space_group_name_H-M   'P 1'
#
loop_
_entity.id
_entity.type
_entity.pdbx_description
1 polymer ?
#
loop_
_entity_poly.entity_id
_entity_poly.type
_entity_poly.pdbx_seq_one_letter_code
_entity_poly.pdbx_strand_id
1 'polypeptide(L)'
;MASWPPISTTDRLRPPSGSQRIAAVACAAGYAAAVNDCGEPENPISIMLAAGTDDPIVPYEGGELAFNRGTVLSAHDTVRLWAGFLQVDPTPSIEPFADAVPGDRCTVTRYLFSGGLEGTEIAYDDADGGGHAWPGPTQFSWLWRLLNGWKNQDIVYVDEAWEFFQRHALSN
;
A
#
# COMPACT_ATOMS: atom_id res chain seq x y z
N MET A 1 -42.72 7.05 -36.39
CA MET A 1 -41.65 7.83 -35.75
C MET A 1 -41.55 7.35 -34.31
N ALA A 2 -40.51 6.58 -34.01
CA ALA A 2 -40.34 5.94 -32.70
C ALA A 2 -39.90 6.96 -31.65
N SER A 3 -40.68 7.09 -30.58
CA SER A 3 -40.36 7.85 -29.39
C SER A 3 -39.43 7.04 -28.49
N TRP A 4 -38.34 7.65 -28.04
CA TRP A 4 -37.43 7.08 -27.04
C TRP A 4 -38.11 6.98 -25.66
N PRO A 5 -37.81 5.96 -24.83
CA PRO A 5 -38.32 5.88 -23.47
C PRO A 5 -37.63 6.89 -22.55
N PRO A 6 -38.27 7.30 -21.44
CA PRO A 6 -37.71 8.25 -20.49
C PRO A 6 -36.53 7.66 -19.72
N ILE A 7 -35.55 8.52 -19.42
CA ILE A 7 -34.38 8.21 -18.59
C ILE A 7 -34.86 7.79 -17.19
N SER A 8 -34.47 6.58 -16.77
CA SER A 8 -34.74 6.04 -15.43
C SER A 8 -33.97 6.82 -14.37
N THR A 9 -34.67 7.33 -13.36
CA THR A 9 -34.12 8.07 -12.21
C THR A 9 -33.42 7.18 -11.16
N THR A 10 -32.94 5.99 -11.54
CA THR A 10 -32.36 5.01 -10.60
C THR A 10 -30.89 5.24 -10.25
N ASP A 11 -30.18 6.14 -10.93
CA ASP A 11 -28.76 6.42 -10.61
C ASP A 11 -28.54 7.23 -9.33
N ARG A 12 -29.59 7.76 -8.69
CA ARG A 12 -29.46 8.53 -7.44
C ARG A 12 -29.58 7.72 -6.15
N LEU A 13 -29.71 6.39 -6.23
CA LEU A 13 -29.94 5.56 -5.03
C LEU A 13 -28.90 4.46 -4.81
N ARG A 14 -27.86 4.36 -5.64
CA ARG A 14 -26.72 3.53 -5.28
C ARG A 14 -25.92 4.30 -4.22
N PRO A 15 -25.79 3.81 -2.98
CA PRO A 15 -24.83 4.42 -2.06
C PRO A 15 -23.47 4.44 -2.76
N PRO A 16 -22.68 5.52 -2.62
CA PRO A 16 -21.35 5.59 -3.22
C PRO A 16 -20.60 4.30 -2.91
N SER A 17 -20.02 3.68 -3.92
CA SER A 17 -19.11 2.55 -3.70
C SER A 17 -17.97 3.00 -2.77
N GLY A 18 -17.32 2.06 -2.09
CA GLY A 18 -16.29 2.40 -1.09
C GLY A 18 -15.21 3.36 -1.62
N SER A 19 -14.81 3.21 -2.89
CA SER A 19 -13.79 4.06 -3.52
C SER A 19 -14.19 5.53 -3.67
N GLN A 20 -15.48 5.85 -3.87
CA GLN A 20 -15.95 7.24 -4.03
C GLN A 20 -15.83 8.09 -2.74
N ARG A 21 -15.41 7.47 -1.64
CA ARG A 21 -15.26 8.11 -0.32
C ARG A 21 -13.84 8.02 0.24
N ILE A 22 -12.90 7.44 -0.51
CA ILE A 22 -11.54 7.19 -0.05
C ILE A 22 -10.56 7.88 -1.01
N ALA A 23 -9.85 8.91 -0.52
CA ALA A 23 -8.86 9.64 -1.31
C ALA A 23 -7.52 8.89 -1.40
N ALA A 24 -7.17 8.14 -0.35
CA ALA A 24 -5.89 7.46 -0.23
C ALA A 24 -5.98 6.29 0.77
N VAL A 25 -5.11 5.30 0.61
CA VAL A 25 -4.96 4.16 1.52
C VAL A 25 -3.49 3.97 1.88
N ALA A 26 -3.19 3.64 3.12
CA ALA A 26 -1.86 3.23 3.56
C ALA A 26 -1.93 1.82 4.17
N CYS A 27 -0.98 0.97 3.82
CA CYS A 27 -0.91 -0.40 4.31
C CYS A 27 0.55 -0.82 4.54
N ALA A 28 0.80 -1.55 5.61
CA ALA A 28 2.09 -2.20 5.83
C ALA A 28 1.88 -3.71 5.89
N ALA A 29 2.74 -4.46 5.19
CA ALA A 29 2.62 -5.90 4.99
C ALA A 29 1.26 -6.35 4.41
N GLY A 30 0.60 -5.49 3.62
CA GLY A 30 -0.63 -5.83 2.92
C GLY A 30 -0.41 -5.92 1.42
N TYR A 31 -0.23 -7.14 0.93
CA TYR A 31 0.00 -7.42 -0.49
C TYR A 31 -1.31 -7.83 -1.18
N ALA A 32 -1.35 -7.67 -2.50
CA ALA A 32 -2.50 -8.11 -3.27
C ALA A 32 -2.64 -9.64 -3.18
N ALA A 33 -3.86 -10.12 -2.97
CA ALA A 33 -4.14 -11.55 -2.96
C ALA A 33 -3.86 -12.15 -4.35
N ALA A 34 -3.25 -13.33 -4.39
CA ALA A 34 -2.96 -14.04 -5.65
C ALA A 34 -4.24 -14.49 -6.36
N VAL A 35 -5.31 -14.72 -5.60
CA VAL A 35 -6.66 -14.92 -6.09
C VAL A 35 -7.53 -13.84 -5.47
N ASN A 36 -8.04 -12.94 -6.31
CA ASN A 36 -8.87 -11.83 -5.88
C ASN A 36 -10.26 -11.96 -6.51
N ASP A 37 -11.27 -12.20 -5.67
CA ASP A 37 -12.68 -12.24 -6.09
C ASP A 37 -13.33 -10.84 -6.05
N CYS A 38 -12.59 -9.80 -5.62
CA CYS A 38 -13.03 -8.42 -5.72
C CYS A 38 -12.83 -7.89 -7.13
N GLY A 39 -13.78 -7.07 -7.59
CA GLY A 39 -13.61 -6.30 -8.82
C GLY A 39 -12.60 -5.17 -8.65
N GLU A 40 -12.22 -4.55 -9.78
CA GLU A 40 -11.39 -3.35 -9.77
C GLU A 40 -12.10 -2.17 -9.06
N PRO A 41 -11.37 -1.30 -8.35
CA PRO A 41 -11.95 -0.09 -7.78
C PRO A 41 -12.62 0.77 -8.86
N GLU A 42 -13.73 1.43 -8.53
CA GLU A 42 -14.44 2.29 -9.51
C GLU A 42 -13.71 3.61 -9.78
N ASN A 43 -12.85 4.06 -8.85
CA ASN A 43 -12.07 5.29 -8.97
C ASN A 43 -10.60 5.01 -8.63
N PRO A 44 -9.66 5.75 -9.23
CA PRO A 44 -8.26 5.70 -8.83
C PRO A 44 -8.10 6.24 -7.40
N ILE A 45 -7.26 5.57 -6.60
CA ILE A 45 -6.99 5.94 -5.20
C ILE A 45 -5.47 5.91 -5.01
N SER A 46 -4.89 6.93 -4.38
CA SER A 46 -3.46 6.92 -4.06
C SER A 46 -3.12 5.88 -2.98
N ILE A 47 -1.98 5.20 -3.12
CA ILE A 47 -1.60 4.06 -2.28
C ILE A 47 -0.24 4.28 -1.64
N MET A 48 -0.17 4.09 -0.33
CA MET A 48 1.09 3.93 0.38
C MET A 48 1.23 2.48 0.84
N LEU A 49 2.37 1.87 0.56
CA LEU A 49 2.69 0.50 0.94
C LEU A 49 4.05 0.46 1.65
N ALA A 50 4.14 -0.22 2.79
CA ALA A 50 5.42 -0.60 3.39
C ALA A 50 5.59 -2.12 3.39
N ALA A 51 6.79 -2.58 3.07
CA ALA A 51 7.13 -4.00 2.99
C ALA A 51 8.48 -4.27 3.65
N GLY A 52 8.54 -5.29 4.50
CA GLY A 52 9.79 -5.78 5.07
C GLY A 52 10.35 -6.94 4.26
N THR A 53 11.63 -6.90 3.88
CA THR A 53 12.24 -7.97 3.06
C THR A 53 12.41 -9.28 3.83
N ASP A 54 12.50 -9.22 5.15
CA ASP A 54 12.66 -10.35 6.08
C ASP A 54 11.36 -10.68 6.84
N ASP A 55 10.19 -10.24 6.36
CA ASP A 55 8.88 -10.51 6.99
C ASP A 55 8.57 -12.03 7.04
N PRO A 56 8.49 -12.63 8.25
CA PRO A 56 8.27 -14.07 8.40
C PRO A 56 6.79 -14.49 8.27
N ILE A 57 5.87 -13.52 8.12
CA ILE A 57 4.43 -13.74 8.09
C ILE A 57 3.86 -13.49 6.69
N VAL A 58 4.31 -12.42 6.04
CA VAL A 58 3.88 -11.99 4.69
C VAL A 58 5.12 -11.97 3.78
N PRO A 59 5.39 -13.03 3.02
CA PRO A 59 6.64 -13.17 2.26
C PRO A 59 6.81 -12.04 1.24
N TYR A 60 7.95 -11.34 1.31
CA TYR A 60 8.28 -10.23 0.39
C TYR A 60 8.21 -10.64 -1.09
N GLU A 61 8.71 -11.83 -1.40
CA GLU A 61 8.67 -12.43 -2.75
C GLU A 61 7.30 -13.04 -3.14
N GLY A 62 6.30 -12.90 -2.27
CA GLY A 62 4.98 -13.48 -2.45
C GLY A 62 4.92 -14.97 -2.09
N GLY A 63 3.74 -15.55 -2.22
CA GLY A 63 3.50 -16.94 -1.86
C GLY A 63 2.56 -17.11 -0.67
N GLU A 64 2.65 -18.26 0.00
CA GLU A 64 1.75 -18.63 1.09
C GLU A 64 2.05 -17.81 2.35
N LEU A 65 1.02 -17.17 2.88
CA LEU A 65 1.08 -16.46 4.16
C LEU A 65 1.23 -17.46 5.31
N ALA A 66 1.97 -17.08 6.34
CA ALA A 66 2.08 -17.90 7.54
C ALA A 66 0.69 -18.21 8.14
N PHE A 67 0.58 -19.37 8.77
CA PHE A 67 -0.65 -19.86 9.41
C PHE A 67 -1.81 -20.12 8.43
N ASN A 68 -1.51 -20.50 7.18
CA ASN A 68 -2.48 -20.90 6.15
C ASN A 68 -3.56 -19.84 5.89
N ARG A 69 -3.14 -18.59 5.66
CA ARG A 69 -4.03 -17.43 5.46
C ARG A 69 -4.23 -17.08 3.98
N GLY A 70 -3.84 -17.98 3.07
CA GLY A 70 -3.93 -17.79 1.63
C GLY A 70 -2.59 -17.41 1.00
N THR A 71 -2.64 -17.02 -0.26
CA THR A 71 -1.48 -16.69 -1.09
C THR A 71 -1.56 -15.25 -1.56
N VAL A 72 -0.44 -14.54 -1.52
CA VAL A 72 -0.30 -13.17 -2.00
C VAL A 72 0.70 -13.06 -3.15
N LEU A 73 0.59 -12.00 -3.93
CA LEU A 73 1.64 -11.57 -4.84
C LEU A 73 2.88 -11.08 -4.04
N SER A 74 4.01 -10.94 -4.73
CA SER A 74 5.18 -10.26 -4.16
C SER A 74 4.87 -8.79 -3.86
N ALA A 75 5.70 -8.16 -3.03
CA ALA A 75 5.61 -6.72 -2.77
C ALA A 75 5.75 -5.93 -4.08
N HIS A 76 6.74 -6.28 -4.91
CA HIS A 76 6.95 -5.66 -6.22
C HIS A 76 5.79 -5.90 -7.19
N ASP A 77 5.23 -7.11 -7.26
CA ASP A 77 4.09 -7.39 -8.15
C ASP A 77 2.81 -6.72 -7.65
N THR A 78 2.64 -6.56 -6.34
CA THR A 78 1.56 -5.74 -5.77
C THR A 78 1.70 -4.29 -6.22
N VAL A 79 2.88 -3.70 -6.13
CA VAL A 79 3.14 -2.33 -6.61
C VAL A 79 2.89 -2.23 -8.11
N ARG A 80 3.35 -3.20 -8.91
CA ARG A 80 3.10 -3.22 -10.38
C ARG A 80 1.62 -3.34 -10.72
N LEU A 81 0.87 -4.15 -9.98
CA LEU A 81 -0.58 -4.29 -10.16
C LEU A 81 -1.26 -2.93 -9.96
N TRP A 82 -0.94 -2.25 -8.86
CA TRP A 82 -1.50 -0.93 -8.58
C TRP A 82 -1.02 0.13 -9.57
N ALA A 83 0.25 0.08 -9.99
CA ALA A 83 0.79 1.00 -10.98
C ALA A 83 0.08 0.86 -12.32
N GLY A 84 -0.23 -0.37 -12.74
CA GLY A 84 -1.03 -0.63 -13.94
C GLY A 84 -2.45 -0.10 -13.84
N PHE A 85 -3.11 -0.28 -12.69
CA PHE A 85 -4.45 0.23 -12.44
C PHE A 85 -4.50 1.77 -12.43
N LEU A 86 -3.57 2.42 -11.73
CA LEU A 86 -3.50 3.87 -11.59
C LEU A 86 -2.83 4.56 -12.78
N GLN A 87 -2.20 3.83 -13.71
CA GLN A 87 -1.46 4.36 -14.86
C GLN A 87 -0.39 5.42 -14.46
N VAL A 88 0.29 5.19 -13.33
CA VAL A 88 1.42 6.02 -12.90
C VAL A 88 2.63 5.82 -13.81
N ASP A 89 3.58 6.76 -13.80
CA ASP A 89 4.89 6.55 -14.43
C ASP A 89 5.58 5.32 -13.80
N PRO A 90 6.00 4.32 -14.59
CA PRO A 90 6.70 3.15 -14.06
C PRO A 90 8.09 3.46 -13.50
N THR A 91 8.62 4.67 -13.70
CA THR A 91 9.91 5.13 -13.18
C THR A 91 9.68 5.96 -11.91
N PRO A 92 9.97 5.41 -10.72
CA PRO A 92 9.79 6.15 -9.49
C PRO A 92 10.93 7.14 -9.24
N SER A 93 10.66 8.20 -8.47
CA SER A 93 11.74 8.84 -7.73
C SER A 93 12.14 7.96 -6.54
N ILE A 94 13.44 7.92 -6.25
CA ILE A 94 14.01 7.06 -5.21
C ILE A 94 14.57 7.95 -4.11
N GLU A 95 14.10 7.72 -2.88
CA GLU A 95 14.47 8.48 -1.69
C GLU A 95 14.87 7.52 -0.56
N PRO A 96 16.18 7.31 -0.33
CA PRO A 96 16.63 6.56 0.84
C PRO A 96 16.45 7.40 2.12
N PHE A 97 15.93 6.78 3.17
CA PHE A 97 15.94 7.38 4.51
C PHE A 97 17.32 7.21 5.15
N ALA A 98 17.65 8.11 6.08
CA ALA A 98 18.89 7.98 6.84
C ALA A 98 18.79 6.81 7.84
N ASP A 99 19.79 5.93 7.85
CA ASP A 99 19.98 4.89 8.86
C ASP A 99 20.51 5.54 10.17
N ALA A 100 19.59 6.06 10.97
CA ALA A 100 19.86 6.72 12.24
C ALA A 100 20.02 5.72 13.39
N VAL A 101 19.46 4.51 13.26
CA VAL A 101 19.51 3.44 14.26
C VAL A 101 20.05 2.12 13.66
N PRO A 102 21.34 2.03 13.27
CA PRO A 102 21.90 0.82 12.63
C PRO A 102 21.78 -0.48 13.43
N GLY A 103 21.50 -0.38 14.73
CA GLY A 103 21.28 -1.52 15.62
C GLY A 103 19.95 -2.25 15.39
N ASP A 104 19.01 -1.65 14.67
CA ASP A 104 17.77 -2.30 14.26
C ASP A 104 17.93 -3.20 13.02
N ARG A 105 19.07 -3.10 12.33
CA ARG A 105 19.43 -3.87 11.14
C ARG A 105 18.44 -3.71 9.98
N CYS A 106 17.80 -2.56 9.88
CA CYS A 106 16.83 -2.31 8.84
C CYS A 106 16.98 -0.90 8.27
N THR A 107 17.04 -0.77 6.95
CA THR A 107 17.06 0.53 6.26
C THR A 107 15.83 0.68 5.37
N VAL A 108 15.30 1.89 5.22
CA VAL A 108 14.13 2.13 4.36
C VAL A 108 14.50 2.95 3.13
N THR A 109 14.00 2.54 1.98
CA THR A 109 14.02 3.33 0.73
C THR A 109 12.60 3.52 0.22
N ARG A 110 12.21 4.78 -0.01
CA ARG A 110 10.94 5.12 -0.64
C ARG A 110 11.09 5.17 -2.16
N TYR A 111 10.17 4.53 -2.84
CA TYR A 111 9.95 4.63 -4.28
C TYR A 111 8.61 5.33 -4.51
N LEU A 112 8.64 6.52 -5.10
CA LEU A 112 7.43 7.29 -5.38
C LEU A 112 7.11 7.27 -6.87
N PHE A 113 6.00 6.64 -7.22
CA PHE A 113 5.45 6.58 -8.58
C PHE A 113 4.33 7.61 -8.71
N SER A 114 4.53 8.64 -9.53
CA SER A 114 3.60 9.77 -9.65
C SER A 114 2.96 9.84 -11.05
N GLY A 115 2.02 10.79 -11.23
CA GLY A 115 1.43 11.07 -12.53
C GLY A 115 0.31 10.12 -12.94
N GLY A 116 -0.27 9.41 -11.98
CA GLY A 116 -1.40 8.51 -12.23
C GLY A 116 -2.69 9.24 -12.58
N LEU A 117 -3.72 8.46 -12.90
CA LEU A 117 -5.07 8.93 -13.14
C LEU A 117 -5.54 9.82 -11.99
N GLU A 118 -6.17 10.95 -12.34
CA GLU A 118 -6.68 11.94 -11.38
C GLU A 118 -5.61 12.47 -10.40
N GLY A 119 -4.32 12.41 -10.80
CA GLY A 119 -3.20 12.87 -9.97
C GLY A 119 -2.81 11.90 -8.86
N THR A 120 -3.25 10.64 -8.95
CA THR A 120 -2.89 9.61 -7.97
C THR A 120 -1.39 9.26 -8.02
N GLU A 121 -0.89 8.79 -6.88
CA GLU A 121 0.49 8.33 -6.70
C GLU A 121 0.56 7.05 -5.88
N ILE A 122 1.70 6.35 -6.00
CA ILE A 122 2.07 5.20 -5.17
C ILE A 122 3.35 5.55 -4.42
N ALA A 123 3.31 5.52 -3.09
CA ALA A 123 4.49 5.57 -2.24
C ALA A 123 4.80 4.16 -1.73
N TYR A 124 5.95 3.61 -2.12
CA TYR A 124 6.38 2.28 -1.69
C TYR A 124 7.63 2.37 -0.82
N ASP A 125 7.49 2.05 0.46
CA ASP A 125 8.57 2.01 1.44
C ASP A 125 9.10 0.57 1.55
N ASP A 126 10.25 0.35 0.92
CA ASP A 126 10.99 -0.91 0.97
C ASP A 126 11.92 -0.90 2.19
N ALA A 127 11.63 -1.75 3.17
CA ALA A 127 12.36 -1.88 4.42
C ALA A 127 13.29 -3.10 4.36
N ASP A 128 14.51 -2.90 3.88
CA ASP A 128 15.52 -3.95 3.78
C ASP A 128 15.95 -4.42 5.18
N GLY A 129 15.90 -5.71 5.46
CA GLY A 129 16.08 -6.33 6.77
C GLY A 129 14.86 -6.20 7.70
N GLY A 130 13.79 -5.55 7.25
CA GLY A 130 12.56 -5.33 8.00
C GLY A 130 11.68 -6.58 8.07
N GLY A 131 11.03 -6.80 9.20
CA GLY A 131 10.10 -7.89 9.44
C GLY A 131 8.62 -7.48 9.38
N HIS A 132 7.74 -8.28 9.98
CA HIS A 132 6.30 -8.04 10.11
C HIS A 132 5.96 -6.96 11.14
N ALA A 133 6.29 -5.72 10.82
CA ALA A 133 6.16 -4.60 11.74
C ALA A 133 5.92 -3.27 11.03
N TRP A 134 5.15 -2.39 11.67
CA TRP A 134 5.14 -0.98 11.29
C TRP A 134 6.42 -0.31 11.79
N PRO A 135 7.20 0.36 10.92
CA PRO A 135 8.31 1.19 11.35
C PRO A 135 7.92 2.16 12.48
N GLY A 136 8.79 2.31 13.47
CA GLY A 136 8.59 3.24 14.57
C GLY A 136 9.61 3.09 15.69
N PRO A 137 9.59 3.98 16.70
CA PRO A 137 10.77 4.28 17.53
C PRO A 137 11.16 3.17 18.51
N THR A 138 10.28 2.21 18.79
CA THR A 138 10.49 1.23 19.87
C THR A 138 10.53 -0.20 19.34
N GLN A 139 11.66 -0.90 19.49
CA GLN A 139 11.74 -2.33 19.14
C GLN A 139 10.73 -3.21 19.86
N PHE A 140 10.43 -4.36 19.24
CA PHE A 140 9.76 -5.44 19.95
C PHE A 140 10.61 -5.98 21.10
N SER A 141 9.95 -6.51 22.13
CA SER A 141 10.65 -7.35 23.11
C SER A 141 11.31 -8.55 22.42
N TRP A 142 12.35 -9.12 23.03
CA TRP A 142 13.09 -10.27 22.52
C TRP A 142 12.20 -11.36 21.88
N LEU A 143 11.14 -11.79 22.58
CA LEU A 143 10.30 -12.89 22.12
C LEU A 143 9.49 -12.49 20.89
N TRP A 144 8.93 -11.28 20.89
CA TRP A 144 8.16 -10.76 19.76
C TRP A 144 9.03 -10.46 18.54
N ARG A 145 10.30 -10.04 18.74
CA ARG A 145 11.26 -9.87 17.66
C ARG A 145 11.61 -11.20 16.97
N LEU A 146 11.70 -12.30 17.72
CA LEU A 146 11.94 -13.62 17.12
C LEU A 146 10.79 -14.08 16.20
N LEU A 147 9.56 -13.64 16.47
CA LEU A 147 8.38 -14.04 15.70
C LEU A 147 8.07 -13.10 14.54
N ASN A 148 8.42 -11.82 14.66
CA ASN A 148 8.07 -10.80 13.67
C ASN A 148 9.28 -10.28 12.89
N GLY A 149 10.51 -10.60 13.27
CA GLY A 149 11.71 -9.99 12.67
C GLY A 149 12.02 -8.61 13.24
N TRP A 150 12.97 -7.92 12.59
CA TRP A 150 13.39 -6.59 12.99
C TRP A 150 12.37 -5.52 12.60
N LYS A 151 12.32 -4.43 13.35
CA LYS A 151 11.45 -3.29 13.05
C LYS A 151 12.32 -2.09 12.77
N ASN A 152 12.14 -1.41 11.65
CA ASN A 152 12.86 -0.15 11.42
C ASN A 152 12.47 0.91 12.48
N GLN A 153 13.46 1.65 12.97
CA GLN A 153 13.32 2.73 13.95
C GLN A 153 13.67 4.11 13.40
N ASP A 154 14.06 4.21 12.13
CA ASP A 154 14.45 5.47 11.49
C ASP A 154 13.24 6.33 11.12
N ILE A 155 12.13 5.69 10.76
CA ILE A 155 10.87 6.37 10.40
C ILE A 155 9.72 5.96 11.31
N VAL A 156 8.73 6.84 11.42
CA VAL A 156 7.45 6.55 12.08
C VAL A 156 6.39 6.43 11.00
N TYR A 157 6.06 5.19 10.61
CA TYR A 157 5.19 4.93 9.46
C TYR A 157 3.81 5.60 9.56
N VAL A 158 3.30 5.80 10.78
CA VAL A 158 2.03 6.50 11.01
C VAL A 158 2.12 7.98 10.66
N ASP A 159 3.25 8.63 10.96
CA ASP A 159 3.46 10.04 10.62
C ASP A 159 3.62 10.19 9.09
N GLU A 160 4.39 9.29 8.47
CA GLU A 160 4.53 9.20 7.01
C GLU A 160 3.18 8.99 6.30
N ALA A 161 2.37 8.06 6.80
CA ALA A 161 1.02 7.81 6.27
C ALA A 161 0.10 9.00 6.47
N TRP A 162 0.21 9.71 7.59
CA TRP A 162 -0.58 10.90 7.85
C TRP A 162 -0.21 12.05 6.89
N GLU A 163 1.08 12.25 6.65
CA GLU A 163 1.55 13.21 5.64
C GLU A 163 1.10 12.83 4.23
N PHE A 164 1.15 11.53 3.90
CA PHE A 164 0.61 11.01 2.65
C PHE A 164 -0.88 11.35 2.50
N PHE A 165 -1.70 11.09 3.53
CA PHE A 165 -3.13 11.39 3.49
C PHE A 165 -3.43 12.88 3.37
N GLN A 166 -2.66 13.75 4.03
CA GLN A 166 -2.88 15.20 3.94
C GLN A 166 -2.71 15.76 2.52
N ARG A 167 -1.91 15.10 1.67
CA ARG A 167 -1.73 15.51 0.26
C ARG A 167 -2.86 15.05 -0.66
N HIS A 168 -3.74 14.16 -0.17
CA HIS A 168 -4.80 13.56 -0.96
C HIS A 168 -6.18 13.89 -0.40
N ALA A 169 -6.91 14.72 -1.13
CA ALA A 169 -8.30 15.03 -0.84
C ALA A 169 -9.18 14.62 -2.01
N LEU A 170 -10.39 14.14 -1.71
CA LEU A 170 -11.39 13.97 -2.77
C LEU A 170 -11.74 15.34 -3.34
N SER A 171 -11.75 15.43 -4.66
CA SER A 171 -12.32 16.58 -5.35
C SER A 171 -13.84 16.51 -5.14
N ASN A 172 -14.42 17.53 -4.49
CA ASN A 172 -15.87 17.63 -4.28
C ASN A 172 -16.62 17.93 -5.59
#